data_AF-A0A945D194-F1
#
_entry.id   AF-A0A945D194-F1
#
_cell.length_a   1.000
_cell.length_b   1.000
_cell.length_c   1.000
_cell.angle_alpha   90.00
_cell.angle_beta   90.00
_cell.angle_gamma   90.00
#
_symmetry.space_group_name_H-M   'P 1'
#
loop_
_entity.id
_entity.type
_entity.pdbx_description
1 polymer ?
#
loop_
_entity_poly.entity_id
_entity_poly.type
_entity_poly.pdbx_seq_one_letter_code
_entity_poly.pdbx_strand_id
1 'polypeptide(L)'
;MSSNLLNIAATTVAERHEQYGSAKPLFDHIAKRWSLVLSTEVTPAQVALCLIDLKMARLVHTPNHDDSIIDVAGYAACLKEVQS
;
A
#
# COMPACT_ATOMS: atom_id res chain seq x y z
N MET A 1 -5.15 -19.85 9.72
CA MET A 1 -3.85 -19.14 9.80
C MET A 1 -3.73 -18.06 8.74
N SER A 2 -3.96 -18.34 7.44
CA SER A 2 -4.02 -17.29 6.39
C SER A 2 -5.27 -16.39 6.45
N SER A 3 -6.42 -16.95 6.85
CA SER A 3 -7.67 -16.19 7.02
C SER A 3 -7.60 -15.10 8.10
N ASN A 4 -6.82 -15.33 9.17
CA ASN A 4 -6.62 -14.34 10.22
C ASN A 4 -5.83 -13.12 9.71
N LEU A 5 -4.83 -13.35 8.85
CA LEU A 5 -4.03 -12.28 8.26
C LEU A 5 -4.87 -11.34 7.40
N LEU A 6 -5.75 -11.89 6.56
CA LEU A 6 -6.64 -11.08 5.73
C LEU A 6 -7.60 -10.24 6.57
N ASN A 7 -8.09 -10.78 7.69
CA ASN A 7 -8.91 -10.03 8.63
C ASN A 7 -8.13 -8.86 9.25
N ILE A 8 -6.89 -9.10 9.70
CA ILE A 8 -6.03 -8.06 10.24
C ILE A 8 -5.78 -6.96 9.20
N ALA A 9 -5.44 -7.34 7.96
CA ALA A 9 -5.23 -6.38 6.88
C ALA A 9 -6.50 -5.54 6.60
N ALA A 10 -7.68 -6.19 6.54
CA ALA A 10 -8.94 -5.50 6.34
C ALA A 10 -9.28 -4.53 7.49
N THR A 11 -9.09 -4.95 8.74
CA THR A 11 -9.28 -4.10 9.93
C THR A 11 -8.31 -2.91 9.90
N THR A 12 -7.03 -3.16 9.63
CA THR A 12 -6.03 -2.08 9.55
C THR A 12 -6.39 -1.09 8.44
N VAL A 13 -6.79 -1.53 7.25
CA VAL A 13 -7.21 -0.63 6.18
C VAL A 13 -8.44 0.20 6.61
N ALA A 14 -9.43 -0.42 7.26
CA ALA A 14 -10.61 0.28 7.75
C ALA A 14 -10.27 1.33 8.82
N GLU A 15 -9.44 1.01 9.81
CA GLU A 15 -8.97 1.95 10.84
C GLU A 15 -8.21 3.14 10.22
N ARG A 16 -7.36 2.87 9.23
CA ARG A 16 -6.62 3.93 8.51
C ARG A 16 -7.54 4.79 7.67
N HIS A 17 -8.58 4.20 7.09
CA HIS A 17 -9.60 4.94 6.36
C HIS A 17 -10.39 5.88 7.30
N GLU A 18 -10.75 5.42 8.50
CA GLU A 18 -11.40 6.26 9.50
C GLU A 18 -10.48 7.41 9.95
N GLN A 19 -9.18 7.15 10.11
CA GLN A 19 -8.22 8.14 10.58
C GLN A 19 -7.83 9.18 9.50
N TYR A 20 -7.64 8.75 8.25
CA TYR A 20 -7.04 9.56 7.19
C TYR A 20 -7.98 9.84 6.01
N GLY A 21 -9.16 9.21 5.98
CA GLY A 21 -10.06 9.21 4.82
C GLY A 21 -9.64 8.18 3.76
N SER A 22 -10.18 8.35 2.56
CA SER A 22 -9.86 7.49 1.41
C SER A 22 -8.35 7.49 1.11
N ALA A 23 -7.86 6.37 0.56
CA ALA A 23 -6.47 6.25 0.14
C ALA A 23 -6.18 7.17 -1.06
N LYS A 24 -7.17 7.41 -1.93
CA LYS A 24 -6.99 8.13 -3.18
C LYS A 24 -6.32 9.52 -3.05
N PRO A 25 -6.78 10.45 -2.19
CA PRO A 25 -6.12 11.75 -2.02
C PRO A 25 -4.65 11.65 -1.62
N LEU A 26 -4.32 10.72 -0.71
CA LEU A 26 -2.95 10.51 -0.26
C LEU A 26 -2.06 9.98 -1.39
N PHE A 27 -2.53 8.97 -2.12
CA PHE A 27 -1.77 8.37 -3.21
C PHE A 27 -1.63 9.32 -4.41
N ASP A 28 -2.65 10.14 -4.71
CA ASP A 28 -2.57 11.23 -5.69
C ASP A 28 -1.49 12.25 -5.30
N HIS A 29 -1.37 12.59 -4.01
CA HIS A 29 -0.33 13.49 -3.52
C HIS A 29 1.06 12.85 -3.63
N ILE A 30 1.23 11.60 -3.21
CA ILE A 30 2.53 10.90 -3.32
C ILE A 30 2.95 10.80 -4.80
N ALA A 31 2.04 10.43 -5.68
CA ALA A 31 2.25 10.34 -7.13
C ALA A 31 2.78 11.66 -7.70
N LYS A 32 2.14 12.79 -7.36
CA LYS A 32 2.62 14.13 -7.76
C LYS A 32 4.02 14.43 -7.24
N ARG A 33 4.29 14.14 -5.96
CA ARG A 33 5.60 14.37 -5.34
C ARG A 33 6.69 13.54 -6.01
N TRP A 34 6.44 12.25 -6.21
CA TRP A 34 7.38 11.35 -6.86
C TRP A 34 7.61 11.74 -8.32
N SER A 35 6.58 12.20 -9.01
CA SER A 35 6.71 12.69 -10.38
C SER A 35 7.70 13.85 -10.48
N LEU A 36 7.62 14.79 -9.53
CA LEU A 36 8.56 15.91 -9.44
C LEU A 36 9.98 15.44 -9.12
N VAL A 37 10.13 14.53 -8.16
CA VAL A 37 11.45 14.01 -7.74
C VAL A 37 12.14 13.25 -8.88
N LEU A 38 11.40 12.42 -9.61
CA LEU A 38 11.92 11.54 -10.65
C LEU A 38 11.92 12.17 -12.04
N SER A 39 11.37 13.38 -12.17
CA SER A 39 11.17 14.05 -13.47
C SER A 39 10.46 13.17 -14.51
N THR A 40 9.54 12.32 -14.05
CA THR A 40 8.79 11.33 -14.85
C THR A 40 7.41 11.18 -14.25
N GLU A 41 6.36 11.08 -15.06
CA GLU A 41 5.00 10.89 -14.54
C GLU A 41 4.87 9.58 -13.76
N VAL A 42 4.40 9.68 -12.51
CA VAL A 42 4.06 8.57 -11.63
C VAL A 42 2.58 8.67 -11.30
N THR A 43 1.88 7.55 -11.46
CA THR A 43 0.45 7.42 -11.15
C THR A 43 0.23 6.90 -9.72
N PRO A 44 -0.95 7.15 -9.12
CA PRO A 44 -1.32 6.58 -7.82
C PRO A 44 -1.23 5.04 -7.78
N ALA A 45 -1.61 4.38 -8.88
CA ALA A 45 -1.49 2.93 -9.00
C ALA A 45 -0.03 2.47 -8.98
N GLN A 46 0.87 3.19 -9.66
CA GLN A 46 2.32 2.90 -9.60
C GLN A 46 2.88 3.11 -8.19
N VAL A 47 2.42 4.13 -7.45
CA VAL A 47 2.79 4.30 -6.03
C VAL A 47 2.40 3.05 -5.22
N ALA A 48 1.17 2.56 -5.36
CA ALA A 48 0.73 1.36 -4.64
C ALA A 48 1.57 0.13 -5.00
N LEU A 49 1.85 -0.09 -6.30
CA LEU A 49 2.70 -1.19 -6.76
C LEU A 49 4.13 -1.10 -6.20
N CYS A 50 4.73 0.09 -6.19
CA CYS A 50 6.06 0.30 -5.60
C CYS A 50 6.07 0.05 -4.09
N LEU A 51 5.01 0.42 -3.37
CA LEU A 51 4.90 0.15 -1.93
C LEU A 51 4.72 -1.33 -1.62
N ILE A 52 4.01 -2.08 -2.48
CA ILE A 52 3.96 -3.55 -2.40
C ILE A 52 5.37 -4.14 -2.59
N ASP A 53 6.07 -3.71 -3.64
CA ASP A 53 7.42 -4.19 -3.95
C ASP A 53 8.42 -3.91 -2.82
N LEU A 54 8.34 -2.73 -2.20
CA LEU A 54 9.13 -2.40 -1.01
C LEU A 54 8.94 -3.41 0.13
N LYS A 55 7.71 -3.90 0.35
CA LYS A 55 7.43 -4.89 1.40
C LYS A 55 7.91 -6.28 1.00
N MET A 56 7.79 -6.66 -0.27
CA MET A 56 8.38 -7.89 -0.79
C MET A 56 9.91 -7.89 -0.64
N ALA A 57 10.57 -6.79 -1.00
CA ALA A 57 12.02 -6.64 -0.83
C ALA A 57 12.44 -6.78 0.64
N ARG A 58 11.65 -6.27 1.59
CA ARG A 58 11.90 -6.49 3.02
C ARG A 58 11.78 -7.97 3.41
N LEU A 59 10.77 -8.68 2.90
CA LEU A 59 10.56 -10.09 3.20
C LEU A 59 11.69 -10.99 2.67
N VAL A 60 12.38 -10.60 1.60
CA VAL A 60 13.60 -11.30 1.15
C VAL A 60 14.67 -11.34 2.26
N HIS A 61 14.79 -10.27 3.05
CA HIS A 61 15.76 -10.18 4.15
C HIS A 61 15.20 -10.67 5.49
N THR A 62 13.90 -10.48 5.73
CA THR A 62 13.22 -10.87 6.98
C THR A 62 11.94 -11.66 6.65
N PRO A 63 12.05 -12.95 6.29
CA PRO A 63 10.94 -13.72 5.70
C PRO A 63 9.78 -13.97 6.66
N ASN A 64 10.01 -13.89 7.97
CA ASN A 64 8.98 -14.11 9.00
C ASN A 64 8.40 -12.79 9.55
N HIS A 65 8.52 -11.69 8.80
CA HIS A 65 8.05 -10.37 9.25
C HIS A 65 6.57 -10.16 8.87
N ASP A 66 5.67 -10.60 9.76
CA ASP A 66 4.21 -10.63 9.55
C ASP A 66 3.62 -9.29 9.08
N ASP A 67 4.04 -8.17 9.67
CA ASP A 67 3.60 -6.82 9.28
C ASP A 67 3.83 -6.55 7.79
N SER A 68 4.90 -7.07 7.20
CA SER A 68 5.18 -6.86 5.78
C SER A 68 4.29 -7.69 4.87
N ILE A 69 3.84 -8.85 5.33
CA ILE A 69 2.85 -9.66 4.60
C ILE A 69 1.48 -8.98 4.68
N ILE A 70 1.12 -8.45 5.86
CA ILE A 70 -0.12 -7.68 6.07
C ILE A 70 -0.11 -6.42 5.21
N ASP A 71 0.99 -5.67 5.18
CA ASP A 71 1.14 -4.45 4.37
C ASP A 71 0.97 -4.73 2.87
N VAL A 72 1.46 -5.87 2.36
CA VAL A 72 1.24 -6.27 0.95
C VAL A 72 -0.26 -6.37 0.66
N ALA A 73 -1.02 -7.04 1.53
CA ALA A 73 -2.47 -7.16 1.37
C ALA A 73 -3.17 -5.79 1.50
N GLY A 74 -2.75 -4.97 2.46
CA GLY A 74 -3.28 -3.62 2.66
C GLY A 74 -3.05 -2.71 1.44
N TYR A 75 -1.84 -2.68 0.90
CA TYR A 75 -1.54 -1.89 -0.30
C TYR A 75 -2.21 -2.44 -1.57
N ALA A 76 -2.45 -3.74 -1.66
CA ALA A 76 -3.26 -4.31 -2.74
C ALA A 76 -4.72 -3.82 -2.70
N ALA A 77 -5.30 -3.67 -1.49
CA ALA A 77 -6.61 -3.05 -1.33
C ALA A 77 -6.60 -1.56 -1.74
N CYS A 78 -5.58 -0.80 -1.31
CA CYS A 78 -5.39 0.59 -1.76
C CYS A 78 -5.24 0.69 -3.29
N LEU A 79 -4.51 -0.23 -3.93
CA LEU A 79 -4.37 -0.27 -5.39
C LEU A 79 -5.74 -0.37 -6.08
N LYS A 80 -6.62 -1.26 -5.59
CA LYS A 80 -7.98 -1.39 -6.13
C LYS A 80 -8.78 -0.10 -5.98
N GLU A 81 -8.65 0.58 -4.85
CA GLU A 81 -9.34 1.85 -4.59
C GLU A 81 -8.87 2.96 -5.55
N VAL A 82 -7.56 3.10 -5.77
CA VAL A 82 -7.02 4.18 -6.63
C VAL A 82 -7.17 3.92 -8.13
N GLN A 83 -7.45 2.67 -8.52
CA GLN A 83 -7.76 2.28 -9.91
C GLN A 83 -9.24 2.40 -10.27
N SER A 84 -10.14 2.53 -9.28
CA SER A 84 -11.59 2.62 -9.47
C SER A 84 -12.05 4.08 -9.55
#